data_AF-Q2TWA7-F1
#
_entry.id   AF-Q2TWA7-F1
#
_cell.length_a   1.000
_cell.length_b   1.000
_cell.length_c   1.000
_cell.angle_alpha   90.00
_cell.angle_beta   90.00
_cell.angle_gamma   90.00
#
_symmetry.space_group_name_H-M   'P 1'
#
loop_
_entity.id
_entity.type
_entity.pdbx_description
1 polymer ?
#
loop_
_entity_poly.entity_id
_entity_poly.type
_entity_poly.pdbx_seq_one_letter_code
_entity_poly.pdbx_strand_id
1 'polypeptide(L)'
;MTCRGVWNLRVKGKWYRYGDSAWLITPPGHISTLRKLNQLLGNPDNIKGWKKVTSPTLDLSDMDFIYTLDTETGTFKISQGKRFTRPLFPVPTDTYLKPATLREGHDIGIRFTDLGYSHLVPHKYTRVDELDLQRLNLKRLQLEFGIPTAMNELQERIFTDFFFRWNRYLDPSDWGYTNRDFKSLSMALLSLAAWDFEVTSGSRTDMGKAVLEQWQYPKTEVFWFHRFLVVIQEDILPVSMKSIAILKARIYLDHNGANGHVPRLILLSPIHVAFVELRKDGDWCSKSLLLVTSSSAAWCSPGFRALSRALSSNYQTPIGDTAAQFEKWRVALPFEILHMILKLCEPRDAVSFAQASVAVEKCSYTSIPQFKGLAVREFVLSIPCCGEPAGLDVRGLCCAECYAWQHLACVGLLHWPPDVQYICSKCQKEEPNYRLVLLNSRQYRWRDRPVHIGKSAMSLRYEGYASAKPASYCISFKGMFSGISYVLETIPEMKSDGRRFGRFQDEDKGSSEND
;
A
#
# COMPACT_ATOMS: atom_id res chain seq x y z
N MET A 1 -5.96 12.02 -10.29
CA MET A 1 -6.42 11.00 -11.25
C MET A 1 -6.87 11.67 -12.54
N THR A 2 -6.46 11.14 -13.68
CA THR A 2 -6.93 11.56 -15.02
C THR A 2 -7.70 10.41 -15.64
N CYS A 3 -8.95 10.65 -16.02
CA CYS A 3 -9.89 9.68 -16.59
C CYS A 3 -10.03 9.93 -18.09
N ARG A 4 -10.43 8.92 -18.86
CA ARG A 4 -10.80 9.10 -20.27
C ARG A 4 -12.23 9.59 -20.36
N GLY A 5 -12.45 10.66 -21.10
CA GLY A 5 -13.81 11.12 -21.32
C GLY A 5 -13.92 12.42 -22.06
N VAL A 6 -15.14 12.91 -22.13
CA VAL A 6 -15.50 14.05 -22.98
C VAL A 6 -16.49 14.97 -22.29
N TRP A 7 -16.55 16.21 -22.78
CA TRP A 7 -17.59 17.16 -22.41
C TRP A 7 -18.48 17.42 -23.62
N ASN A 8 -19.79 17.31 -23.44
CA ASN A 8 -20.81 17.79 -24.35
C ASN A 8 -21.45 19.05 -23.75
N LEU A 9 -21.66 20.05 -24.59
CA LEU A 9 -22.26 21.32 -24.24
C LEU A 9 -23.36 21.64 -25.25
N ARG A 10 -24.57 21.96 -24.78
CA ARG A 10 -25.64 22.51 -25.62
C ARG A 10 -25.82 23.98 -25.33
N VAL A 11 -25.71 24.80 -26.37
CA VAL A 11 -25.92 26.26 -26.31
C VAL A 11 -26.62 26.69 -27.60
N LYS A 12 -27.70 27.47 -27.50
CA LYS A 12 -28.47 28.03 -28.63
C LYS A 12 -28.92 26.94 -29.63
N GLY A 13 -29.45 25.84 -29.11
CA GLY A 13 -30.03 24.72 -29.86
C GLY A 13 -28.99 23.85 -30.58
N LYS A 14 -27.69 24.08 -30.35
CA LYS A 14 -26.60 23.37 -31.02
C LYS A 14 -25.74 22.62 -30.02
N TRP A 15 -25.32 21.42 -30.41
CA TRP A 15 -24.41 20.60 -29.61
C TRP A 15 -22.95 20.82 -30.00
N TYR A 16 -22.12 20.90 -28.97
CA TYR A 16 -20.68 21.07 -29.07
C TYR A 16 -20.01 20.03 -28.19
N ARG A 17 -18.84 19.55 -28.62
CA ARG A 17 -18.05 18.56 -27.90
C ARG A 17 -16.62 19.04 -27.72
N TYR A 18 -16.07 18.76 -26.56
CA TYR A 18 -14.67 18.98 -26.23
C TYR A 18 -13.99 17.65 -25.91
N GLY A 19 -13.02 17.27 -26.75
CA GLY A 19 -12.35 15.97 -26.77
C GLY A 19 -12.97 15.02 -27.80
N ASP A 20 -12.16 14.47 -28.71
CA ASP A 20 -12.63 13.65 -29.84
C ASP A 20 -12.38 12.14 -29.68
N SER A 21 -11.50 11.73 -28.75
CA SER A 21 -11.38 10.35 -28.23
C SER A 21 -10.25 10.32 -27.20
N ALA A 22 -10.50 9.74 -26.02
CA ALA A 22 -9.51 9.49 -24.96
C ALA A 22 -8.76 10.72 -24.40
N TRP A 23 -9.39 11.90 -24.36
CA TRP A 23 -8.80 13.03 -23.63
C TRP A 23 -8.81 12.78 -22.13
N LEU A 24 -7.71 13.15 -21.48
CA LEU A 24 -7.56 13.10 -20.03
C LEU A 24 -8.44 14.20 -19.40
N ILE A 25 -9.60 13.79 -18.90
CA ILE A 25 -10.49 14.61 -18.08
C ILE A 25 -10.27 14.33 -16.60
N THR A 26 -10.75 15.22 -15.75
CA THR A 26 -10.81 14.98 -14.31
C THR A 26 -12.10 14.28 -13.92
N PRO A 27 -12.10 13.39 -12.91
CA PRO A 27 -13.27 12.63 -12.47
C PRO A 27 -14.36 13.54 -11.85
N PRO A 28 -15.59 13.01 -11.70
CA PRO A 28 -16.66 13.72 -11.00
C PRO A 28 -16.22 14.01 -9.56
N GLY A 29 -16.37 15.24 -9.08
CA GLY A 29 -15.97 15.65 -7.73
C GLY A 29 -14.57 16.27 -7.61
N HIS A 30 -13.73 16.20 -8.64
CA HIS A 30 -12.46 16.94 -8.63
C HIS A 30 -12.68 18.46 -8.77
N ILE A 31 -11.94 19.29 -8.03
CA ILE A 31 -12.10 20.75 -8.04
C ILE A 31 -11.95 21.35 -9.45
N SER A 32 -11.08 20.78 -10.28
CA SER A 32 -10.91 21.21 -11.68
C SER A 32 -12.13 20.91 -12.54
N THR A 33 -12.88 19.84 -12.27
CA THR A 33 -14.14 19.51 -12.95
C THR A 33 -15.21 20.55 -12.62
N LEU A 34 -15.33 20.92 -11.35
CA LEU A 34 -16.25 21.97 -10.89
C LEU A 34 -15.86 23.35 -11.43
N ARG A 35 -14.58 23.71 -11.40
CA ARG A 35 -14.09 24.96 -11.97
C ARG A 35 -14.40 25.06 -13.47
N LYS A 36 -14.22 23.96 -14.21
CA LYS A 36 -14.57 23.89 -15.63
C LYS A 36 -16.09 24.02 -15.84
N LEU A 37 -16.90 23.37 -15.02
CA LEU A 37 -18.36 23.52 -15.06
C LEU A 37 -18.78 24.98 -14.79
N ASN A 38 -18.22 25.62 -13.76
CA ASN A 38 -18.46 27.03 -13.44
C ASN A 38 -18.04 27.97 -14.57
N GLN A 39 -16.91 27.70 -15.22
CA GLN A 39 -16.47 28.45 -16.40
C GLN A 39 -17.48 28.33 -17.56
N LEU A 40 -18.02 27.13 -17.79
CA LEU A 40 -19.02 26.89 -18.84
C LEU A 40 -20.37 27.54 -18.52
N LEU A 41 -20.77 27.60 -17.25
CA LEU A 41 -21.98 28.30 -16.82
C LEU A 41 -21.82 29.82 -16.87
N GLY A 42 -20.65 30.34 -16.50
CA GLY A 42 -20.36 31.77 -16.48
C GLY A 42 -20.16 32.38 -17.87
N ASN A 43 -19.72 31.57 -18.86
CA ASN A 43 -19.56 32.01 -20.24
C ASN A 43 -19.87 30.89 -21.24
N PRO A 44 -21.15 30.52 -21.41
CA PRO A 44 -21.55 29.38 -22.25
C PRO A 44 -21.28 29.60 -23.74
N ASP A 45 -21.20 30.85 -24.18
CA ASP A 45 -20.93 31.21 -25.58
C ASP A 45 -19.46 31.05 -26.00
N ASN A 46 -18.56 30.80 -25.04
CA ASN A 46 -17.13 30.60 -25.31
C ASN A 46 -16.85 29.18 -25.86
N ILE A 47 -17.23 28.96 -27.11
CA ILE A 47 -17.08 27.67 -27.84
C ILE A 47 -15.72 27.52 -28.54
N LYS A 48 -14.71 28.33 -28.17
CA LYS A 48 -13.38 28.24 -28.78
C LYS A 48 -12.73 26.90 -28.45
N GLY A 49 -12.37 26.12 -29.47
CA GLY A 49 -11.81 24.76 -29.31
C GLY A 49 -12.84 23.65 -29.12
N TRP A 50 -14.14 23.97 -29.19
CA TRP A 50 -15.21 22.97 -29.19
C TRP A 50 -15.60 22.59 -30.62
N LYS A 51 -15.80 21.30 -30.87
CA LYS A 51 -16.25 20.77 -32.15
C LYS A 51 -17.77 20.68 -32.18
N LYS A 52 -18.40 21.24 -33.20
CA LYS A 52 -19.85 21.11 -33.40
C LYS A 52 -20.21 19.66 -33.73
N VAL A 53 -21.20 19.10 -33.03
CA VAL A 53 -21.68 17.73 -33.23
C VAL A 53 -23.20 17.71 -33.43
N THR A 54 -23.71 16.65 -34.04
CA THR A 54 -25.16 16.48 -34.30
C THR A 54 -25.91 15.85 -33.12
N SER A 55 -25.21 15.12 -32.25
CA SER A 55 -25.78 14.47 -31.08
C SER A 55 -24.73 14.36 -29.94
N PRO A 56 -25.15 14.45 -28.66
CA PRO A 56 -24.26 14.21 -27.53
C PRO A 56 -23.89 12.72 -27.37
N THR A 57 -24.63 11.80 -28.00
CA THR A 57 -24.44 10.34 -27.85
C THR A 57 -23.06 9.89 -28.39
N LEU A 58 -22.40 9.03 -27.62
CA LEU A 58 -21.13 8.38 -27.93
C LEU A 58 -21.20 6.92 -27.49
N ASP A 59 -20.40 6.05 -28.12
CA ASP A 59 -20.20 4.70 -27.59
C ASP A 59 -19.43 4.79 -26.26
N LEU A 60 -20.03 4.23 -25.21
CA LEU A 60 -19.51 4.20 -23.84
C LEU A 60 -18.51 3.05 -23.62
N SER A 61 -18.15 2.31 -24.67
CA SER A 61 -17.19 1.20 -24.61
C SER A 61 -15.79 1.63 -24.16
N ASP A 62 -15.32 2.81 -24.58
CA ASP A 62 -13.92 3.25 -24.40
C ASP A 62 -13.75 4.47 -23.47
N MET A 63 -14.83 5.00 -22.89
CA MET A 63 -14.82 6.20 -22.05
C MET A 63 -15.11 5.85 -20.59
N ASP A 64 -14.43 6.54 -19.66
CA ASP A 64 -14.68 6.41 -18.23
C ASP A 64 -15.90 7.30 -17.82
N PHE A 65 -15.96 8.55 -18.28
CA PHE A 65 -17.08 9.48 -18.02
C PHE A 65 -17.46 10.32 -19.24
N ILE A 66 -18.76 10.62 -19.40
CA ILE A 66 -19.28 11.61 -20.34
C ILE A 66 -20.04 12.67 -19.55
N TYR A 67 -19.57 13.90 -19.59
CA TYR A 67 -20.25 15.05 -19.01
C TYR A 67 -21.10 15.72 -20.08
N THR A 68 -22.38 15.94 -19.82
CA THR A 68 -23.29 16.61 -20.75
C THR A 68 -23.95 17.77 -20.03
N LEU A 69 -23.62 19.00 -20.41
CA LEU A 69 -24.24 20.21 -19.91
C LEU A 69 -25.21 20.76 -20.95
N ASP A 70 -26.48 20.86 -20.59
CA ASP A 70 -27.50 21.52 -21.40
C ASP A 70 -27.88 22.84 -20.71
N THR A 71 -27.40 23.96 -21.26
CA THR A 71 -27.60 25.28 -20.65
C THR A 71 -29.02 25.80 -20.82
N GLU A 72 -29.78 25.26 -21.78
CA GLU A 72 -31.16 25.68 -22.07
C GLU A 72 -32.13 25.08 -21.05
N THR A 73 -31.90 23.82 -20.70
CA THR A 73 -32.67 23.10 -19.68
C THR A 73 -32.08 23.25 -18.27
N GLY A 74 -30.88 23.81 -18.16
CA GLY A 74 -30.15 23.92 -16.89
C GLY A 74 -29.81 22.56 -16.29
N THR A 75 -29.55 21.56 -17.13
CA THR A 75 -29.27 20.19 -16.67
C THR A 75 -27.81 19.83 -16.88
N PHE A 76 -27.19 19.25 -15.85
CA PHE A 76 -25.87 18.65 -15.94
C PHE A 76 -26.00 17.14 -15.75
N LYS A 77 -25.67 16.39 -16.79
CA LYS A 77 -25.77 14.94 -16.84
C LYS A 77 -24.38 14.32 -16.83
N ILE A 78 -24.20 13.28 -16.03
CA ILE A 78 -22.98 12.47 -15.98
C ILE A 78 -23.35 11.05 -16.39
N SER A 79 -22.79 10.56 -17.49
CA SER A 79 -22.95 9.17 -17.93
C SER A 79 -21.65 8.40 -17.66
N GLN A 80 -21.78 7.22 -17.05
CA GLN A 80 -20.66 6.37 -16.69
C GLN A 80 -20.45 5.24 -17.70
N GLY A 81 -19.18 4.96 -18.03
CA GLY A 81 -18.80 3.89 -18.96
C GLY A 81 -18.72 2.50 -18.35
N LYS A 82 -18.53 1.48 -19.21
CA LYS A 82 -18.58 0.06 -18.84
C LYS A 82 -17.53 -0.37 -17.79
N ARG A 83 -16.39 0.34 -17.69
CA ARG A 83 -15.29 0.03 -16.73
C ARG A 83 -15.74 0.07 -15.26
N PHE A 84 -16.81 0.79 -14.95
CA PHE A 84 -17.34 0.95 -13.58
C PHE A 84 -18.63 0.16 -13.31
N THR A 85 -19.08 -0.69 -14.24
CA THR A 85 -20.31 -1.51 -14.08
C THR A 85 -20.00 -3.01 -14.20
N ARG A 86 -20.18 -3.82 -13.13
CA ARG A 86 -20.62 -5.26 -13.21
C ARG A 86 -20.62 -6.05 -11.88
N PRO A 87 -21.38 -7.19 -11.79
CA PRO A 87 -22.35 -7.76 -12.77
C PRO A 87 -23.80 -7.84 -12.25
N LEU A 88 -24.88 -7.67 -13.06
CA LEU A 88 -25.38 -8.56 -14.14
C LEU A 88 -26.22 -7.85 -15.23
N PHE A 89 -26.35 -6.51 -15.23
CA PHE A 89 -27.01 -5.76 -16.31
C PHE A 89 -26.14 -4.56 -16.71
N PRO A 90 -25.72 -4.44 -17.99
CA PRO A 90 -24.92 -3.32 -18.47
C PRO A 90 -25.84 -2.12 -18.77
N VAL A 91 -26.32 -1.44 -17.73
CA VAL A 91 -27.07 -0.20 -17.91
C VAL A 91 -26.14 0.96 -17.55
N PRO A 92 -25.84 1.88 -18.49
CA PRO A 92 -25.20 3.15 -18.16
C PRO A 92 -26.03 3.89 -17.11
N THR A 93 -25.44 4.18 -15.94
CA THR A 93 -26.11 5.00 -14.94
C THR A 93 -25.94 6.47 -15.33
N ASP A 94 -27.06 7.09 -15.68
CA ASP A 94 -27.12 8.53 -15.95
C ASP A 94 -27.50 9.26 -14.65
N THR A 95 -26.64 10.15 -14.19
CA THR A 95 -26.94 11.02 -13.03
C THR A 95 -27.20 12.43 -13.49
N TYR A 96 -28.28 13.03 -12.99
CA TYR A 96 -28.70 14.38 -13.32
C TYR A 96 -28.52 15.29 -12.11
N LEU A 97 -27.79 16.38 -12.29
CA LEU A 97 -27.52 17.40 -11.29
C LEU A 97 -28.03 18.74 -11.80
N LYS A 98 -28.54 19.57 -10.87
CA LYS A 98 -28.86 20.97 -11.14
C LYS A 98 -27.60 21.80 -10.89
N PRO A 99 -27.04 22.52 -11.88
CA PRO A 99 -25.81 23.27 -11.68
C PRO A 99 -25.88 24.32 -10.56
N ALA A 100 -27.04 24.91 -10.33
CA ALA A 100 -27.28 25.91 -9.28
C ALA A 100 -27.10 25.39 -7.84
N THR A 101 -27.08 24.07 -7.64
CA THR A 101 -26.88 23.47 -6.30
C THR A 101 -25.40 23.20 -6.01
N LEU A 102 -24.49 23.38 -6.97
CA LEU A 102 -23.06 23.08 -6.81
C LEU A 102 -22.31 24.32 -6.32
N ARG A 103 -21.76 24.31 -5.09
CA ARG A 103 -20.93 25.41 -4.57
C ARG A 103 -19.47 25.00 -4.37
N GLU A 104 -18.54 25.87 -4.82
CA GLU A 104 -17.11 25.73 -4.51
C GLU A 104 -16.91 25.79 -2.99
N GLY A 105 -16.48 24.69 -2.40
CA GLY A 105 -16.16 24.58 -0.96
C GLY A 105 -17.13 23.73 -0.13
N HIS A 106 -18.35 23.46 -0.58
CA HIS A 106 -19.32 22.62 0.17
C HIS A 106 -19.63 21.26 -0.46
N ASP A 107 -19.36 21.07 -1.77
CA ASP A 107 -19.64 19.81 -2.49
C ASP A 107 -18.36 19.06 -2.94
N ILE A 108 -17.29 19.10 -2.15
CA ILE A 108 -16.07 18.29 -2.42
C ILE A 108 -16.41 16.78 -2.43
N GLY A 109 -17.53 16.39 -1.83
CA GLY A 109 -18.22 15.16 -2.17
C GLY A 109 -19.45 15.48 -3.01
N ILE A 110 -19.35 15.48 -4.34
CA ILE A 110 -20.46 14.93 -5.12
C ILE A 110 -20.60 13.52 -4.56
N ARG A 111 -21.56 13.35 -3.64
CA ARG A 111 -21.67 12.13 -2.87
C ARG A 111 -21.80 11.01 -3.89
N PHE A 112 -20.87 10.07 -3.85
CA PHE A 112 -20.95 8.83 -4.60
C PHE A 112 -22.30 8.11 -4.39
N THR A 113 -23.06 8.46 -3.35
CA THR A 113 -24.44 8.01 -3.14
C THR A 113 -25.43 8.47 -4.21
N ASP A 114 -25.26 9.65 -4.81
CA ASP A 114 -26.22 10.20 -5.79
C ASP A 114 -25.92 9.73 -7.23
N LEU A 115 -24.70 9.22 -7.46
CA LEU A 115 -24.24 8.60 -8.71
C LEU A 115 -24.67 7.13 -8.88
N GLY A 116 -25.61 6.64 -8.07
CA GLY A 116 -26.13 5.26 -8.16
C GLY A 116 -25.27 4.17 -7.52
N TYR A 117 -24.24 4.53 -6.73
CA TYR A 117 -23.49 3.54 -5.91
C TYR A 117 -24.24 3.15 -4.63
N SER A 118 -25.47 3.64 -4.42
CA SER A 118 -26.34 3.26 -3.30
C SER A 118 -26.78 1.79 -3.32
N HIS A 119 -26.54 1.06 -4.41
CA HIS A 119 -26.87 -0.36 -4.52
C HIS A 119 -25.72 -1.30 -4.13
N LEU A 120 -24.51 -0.78 -3.87
CA LEU A 120 -23.34 -1.59 -3.49
C LEU A 120 -22.81 -1.30 -2.09
N VAL A 121 -23.29 -0.25 -1.43
CA VAL A 121 -23.19 -0.14 0.03
C VAL A 121 -24.50 -0.72 0.57
N PRO A 122 -24.47 -1.80 1.37
CA PRO A 122 -25.67 -2.21 2.10
C PRO A 122 -26.24 -0.97 2.79
N HIS A 123 -27.53 -0.66 2.60
CA HIS A 123 -28.21 0.49 3.21
C HIS A 123 -28.02 0.63 4.74
N LYS A 124 -27.41 -0.37 5.39
CA LYS A 124 -26.92 -0.32 6.77
C LYS A 124 -25.76 0.65 7.04
N TYR A 125 -25.02 1.14 6.04
CA TYR A 125 -23.79 1.95 6.29
C TYR A 125 -23.84 3.40 5.76
N THR A 126 -24.99 3.86 5.25
CA THR A 126 -25.09 5.10 4.43
C THR A 126 -25.60 6.35 5.15
N ARG A 127 -25.83 6.33 6.46
CA ARG A 127 -26.11 7.56 7.23
C ARG A 127 -25.02 7.76 8.29
N VAL A 128 -23.88 8.25 7.84
CA VAL A 128 -22.94 8.94 8.73
C VAL A 128 -23.42 10.38 8.81
N ASP A 129 -23.81 10.84 10.01
CA ASP A 129 -24.18 12.23 10.25
C ASP A 129 -22.93 13.12 10.16
N GLU A 130 -23.07 14.33 9.59
CA GLU A 130 -21.99 15.33 9.59
C GLU A 130 -21.56 15.69 11.02
N LEU A 131 -22.50 15.63 11.97
CA LEU A 131 -22.23 15.81 13.39
C LEU A 131 -21.28 14.74 13.94
N ASP A 132 -21.37 13.49 13.46
CA ASP A 132 -20.48 12.41 13.90
C ASP A 132 -19.07 12.56 13.32
N LEU A 133 -18.94 13.11 12.10
CA LEU A 133 -17.64 13.45 11.51
C LEU A 133 -16.96 14.62 12.24
N GLN A 134 -17.73 15.61 12.68
CA GLN A 134 -17.22 16.74 13.47
C GLN A 134 -16.80 16.34 14.90
N ARG A 135 -17.40 15.28 15.45
CA ARG A 135 -17.08 14.76 16.79
C ARG A 135 -15.80 13.93 16.85
N LEU A 136 -15.28 13.47 15.72
CA LEU A 136 -14.04 12.68 15.66
C LEU A 136 -12.82 13.56 15.87
N ASN A 137 -12.46 13.77 17.14
CA ASN A 137 -11.21 14.41 17.52
C ASN A 137 -10.06 13.39 17.40
N LEU A 138 -9.48 13.27 16.20
CA LEU A 138 -8.38 12.34 15.95
C LEU A 138 -7.08 12.86 16.59
N LYS A 139 -6.65 12.18 17.64
CA LYS A 139 -5.33 12.40 18.24
C LYS A 139 -4.25 11.79 17.35
N ARG A 140 -3.04 12.34 17.40
CA ARG A 140 -1.91 11.84 16.61
C ARG A 140 -1.30 10.60 17.28
N LEU A 141 -1.39 9.45 16.60
CA LEU A 141 -0.65 8.25 16.98
C LEU A 141 0.78 8.34 16.44
N GLN A 142 1.77 8.28 17.35
CA GLN A 142 3.17 8.13 16.96
C GLN A 142 3.47 6.64 16.83
N LEU A 143 4.01 6.24 15.68
CA LEU A 143 4.45 4.88 15.44
C LEU A 143 5.92 4.78 15.82
N GLU A 144 6.24 3.95 16.80
CA GLU A 144 7.61 3.66 17.18
C GLU A 144 7.92 2.20 16.88
N PHE A 145 8.94 1.99 16.05
CA PHE A 145 9.37 0.68 15.63
C PHE A 145 10.80 0.43 16.09
N GLY A 146 11.03 -0.73 16.71
CA GLY A 146 12.37 -1.15 17.13
C GLY A 146 13.30 -1.47 15.94
N ILE A 147 14.54 -1.84 16.31
CA ILE A 147 15.60 -2.21 15.36
C ILE A 147 15.10 -3.34 14.42
N PRO A 148 15.34 -3.26 13.10
CA PRO A 148 15.02 -4.34 12.16
C PRO A 148 15.60 -5.69 12.55
N THR A 149 14.75 -6.72 12.49
CA THR A 149 15.19 -8.12 12.52
C THR A 149 15.50 -8.61 11.10
N ALA A 150 16.20 -9.75 10.99
CA ALA A 150 16.47 -10.40 9.70
C ALA A 150 15.17 -10.73 8.94
N MET A 151 14.10 -11.04 9.68
CA MET A 151 12.76 -11.22 9.13
C MET A 151 12.26 -9.96 8.44
N ASN A 152 12.42 -8.79 9.08
CA ASN A 152 11.97 -7.52 8.50
C ASN A 152 12.71 -7.18 7.22
N GLU A 153 14.03 -7.36 7.17
CA GLU A 153 14.79 -7.18 5.93
C GLU A 153 14.29 -8.12 4.83
N LEU A 154 13.98 -9.38 5.16
CA LEU A 154 13.45 -10.33 4.18
C LEU A 154 12.03 -9.99 3.71
N GLN A 155 11.16 -9.47 4.59
CA GLN A 155 9.85 -8.92 4.23
C GLN A 155 9.98 -7.77 3.24
N GLU A 156 10.85 -6.80 3.55
CA GLU A 156 11.11 -5.65 2.68
C GLU A 156 11.62 -6.10 1.30
N ARG A 157 12.49 -7.11 1.28
CA ARG A 157 13.02 -7.75 0.06
C ARG A 157 11.94 -8.41 -0.78
N ILE A 158 11.15 -9.30 -0.17
CA ILE A 158 10.07 -10.01 -0.85
C ILE A 158 9.03 -9.02 -1.38
N PHE A 159 8.71 -7.96 -0.62
CA PHE A 159 7.85 -6.88 -1.10
C PHE A 159 8.38 -6.20 -2.36
N THR A 160 9.67 -5.84 -2.40
CA THR A 160 10.25 -5.22 -3.59
C THR A 160 10.20 -6.15 -4.80
N ASP A 161 10.50 -7.43 -4.61
CA ASP A 161 10.48 -8.43 -5.68
C ASP A 161 9.06 -8.72 -6.15
N PHE A 162 8.10 -8.74 -5.22
CA PHE A 162 6.67 -8.86 -5.50
C PHE A 162 6.18 -7.74 -6.41
N PHE A 163 6.45 -6.48 -6.04
CA PHE A 163 6.07 -5.37 -6.90
C PHE A 163 6.82 -5.37 -8.21
N PHE A 164 8.11 -5.72 -8.22
CA PHE A 164 8.86 -5.88 -9.48
C PHE A 164 8.21 -6.90 -10.42
N ARG A 165 7.73 -8.03 -9.89
CA ARG A 165 7.01 -9.06 -10.66
C ARG A 165 5.69 -8.56 -11.20
N TRP A 166 4.88 -8.00 -10.31
CA TRP A 166 3.49 -7.69 -10.58
C TRP A 166 3.29 -6.31 -11.21
N ASN A 167 4.34 -5.47 -11.26
CA ASN A 167 4.31 -4.11 -11.77
C ASN A 167 3.56 -3.93 -13.11
N ARG A 168 3.73 -4.89 -14.02
CA ARG A 168 3.14 -4.86 -15.37
C ARG A 168 1.65 -5.19 -15.41
N TYR A 169 1.14 -5.81 -14.35
CA TYR A 169 -0.24 -6.25 -14.20
C TYR A 169 -1.02 -5.37 -13.20
N LEU A 170 -0.30 -4.48 -12.53
CA LEU A 170 -0.74 -3.66 -11.44
C LEU A 170 -0.78 -2.21 -11.90
N ASP A 171 -1.84 -1.79 -12.60
CA ASP A 171 -2.08 -0.36 -12.89
C ASP A 171 -2.95 0.26 -11.78
N PRO A 172 -2.41 1.18 -10.96
CA PRO A 172 -3.18 1.83 -9.88
C PRO A 172 -4.36 2.65 -10.38
N SER A 173 -4.39 3.00 -11.67
CA SER A 173 -5.51 3.66 -12.33
C SER A 173 -6.76 2.77 -12.39
N ASP A 174 -6.60 1.45 -12.27
CA ASP A 174 -7.66 0.43 -12.25
C ASP A 174 -8.08 0.00 -10.83
N TRP A 175 -7.41 0.51 -9.79
CA TRP A 175 -7.59 0.07 -8.41
C TRP A 175 -8.67 0.87 -7.68
N GLY A 176 -9.91 0.73 -8.12
CA GLY A 176 -11.04 1.08 -7.26
C GLY A 176 -10.99 0.23 -5.98
N TYR A 177 -11.29 0.80 -4.81
CA TYR A 177 -11.20 0.07 -3.53
C TYR A 177 -12.17 -1.12 -3.42
N THR A 178 -13.24 -1.10 -4.22
CA THR A 178 -14.19 -2.21 -4.38
C THR A 178 -13.72 -3.26 -5.38
N ASN A 179 -12.67 -2.99 -6.14
CA ASN A 179 -12.11 -3.91 -7.14
C ASN A 179 -11.57 -5.16 -6.45
N ARG A 180 -11.96 -6.33 -6.98
CA ARG A 180 -11.44 -7.64 -6.60
C ARG A 180 -9.91 -7.67 -6.60
N ASP A 181 -9.29 -7.12 -7.63
CA ASP A 181 -7.83 -7.18 -7.81
C ASP A 181 -7.12 -6.41 -6.72
N PHE A 182 -7.66 -5.24 -6.34
CA PHE A 182 -7.13 -4.47 -5.22
C PHE A 182 -7.37 -5.16 -3.88
N LYS A 183 -8.54 -5.77 -3.66
CA LYS A 183 -8.82 -6.56 -2.44
C LYS A 183 -7.89 -7.78 -2.35
N SER A 184 -7.60 -8.43 -3.48
CA SER A 184 -6.66 -9.55 -3.59
C SER A 184 -5.22 -9.09 -3.32
N LEU A 185 -4.82 -7.96 -3.90
CA LEU A 185 -3.53 -7.32 -3.64
C LEU A 185 -3.39 -6.93 -2.17
N SER A 186 -4.43 -6.34 -1.57
CA SER A 186 -4.45 -5.97 -0.15
C SER A 186 -4.21 -7.18 0.73
N MET A 187 -4.85 -8.32 0.44
CA MET A 187 -4.58 -9.57 1.14
C MET A 187 -3.14 -10.04 0.95
N ALA A 188 -2.60 -9.98 -0.27
CA ALA A 188 -1.20 -10.35 -0.50
C ALA A 188 -0.23 -9.45 0.27
N LEU A 189 -0.47 -8.13 0.31
CA LEU A 189 0.35 -7.19 1.09
C LEU A 189 0.27 -7.47 2.59
N LEU A 190 -0.92 -7.75 3.11
CA LEU A 190 -1.14 -8.14 4.49
C LEU A 190 -0.42 -9.46 4.82
N SER A 191 -0.56 -10.47 3.96
CA SER A 191 0.12 -11.77 4.09
C SER A 191 1.65 -11.63 4.07
N LEU A 192 2.21 -10.84 3.14
CA LEU A 192 3.65 -10.57 3.11
C LEU A 192 4.12 -9.83 4.37
N ALA A 193 3.37 -8.83 4.81
CA ALA A 193 3.71 -8.03 6.00
C ALA A 193 3.57 -8.81 7.31
N ALA A 194 2.65 -9.76 7.40
CA ALA A 194 2.47 -10.62 8.57
C ALA A 194 3.31 -11.90 8.53
N TRP A 195 4.05 -12.14 7.44
CA TRP A 195 4.73 -13.42 7.21
C TRP A 195 3.77 -14.63 7.13
N ASP A 196 2.52 -14.38 6.72
CA ASP A 196 1.44 -15.35 6.57
C ASP A 196 1.39 -15.88 5.12
N PHE A 197 2.39 -16.69 4.76
CA PHE A 197 2.49 -17.36 3.46
C PHE A 197 3.22 -18.71 3.58
N GLU A 198 3.09 -19.53 2.53
CA GLU A 198 3.70 -20.85 2.46
C GLU A 198 4.96 -20.78 1.60
N VAL A 199 6.01 -21.48 2.01
CA VAL A 199 7.24 -21.64 1.23
C VAL A 199 7.41 -23.12 0.87
N THR A 200 7.42 -23.42 -0.42
CA THR A 200 7.70 -24.77 -0.92
C THR A 200 9.09 -24.84 -1.56
N SER A 201 9.82 -25.92 -1.32
CA SER A 201 11.11 -26.21 -1.95
C SER A 201 10.95 -27.38 -2.92
N GLY A 202 11.27 -27.22 -4.21
CA GLY A 202 11.18 -28.33 -5.18
C GLY A 202 11.10 -27.92 -6.66
N SER A 203 11.14 -28.91 -7.56
CA SER A 203 11.12 -28.70 -9.01
C SER A 203 9.79 -28.08 -9.48
N ARG A 204 9.91 -27.16 -10.43
CA ARG A 204 8.85 -26.31 -11.03
C ARG A 204 7.61 -27.02 -11.62
N THR A 205 7.54 -28.35 -11.58
CA THR A 205 6.68 -29.12 -12.49
C THR A 205 5.17 -28.96 -12.28
N ASP A 206 4.70 -28.53 -11.11
CA ASP A 206 3.25 -28.37 -10.85
C ASP A 206 2.80 -26.98 -10.38
N MET A 207 3.69 -25.99 -10.35
CA MET A 207 3.31 -24.63 -9.98
C MET A 207 2.70 -23.94 -11.19
N GLY A 208 1.36 -23.97 -11.28
CA GLY A 208 0.59 -23.29 -12.31
C GLY A 208 0.97 -21.80 -12.46
N LYS A 209 0.57 -21.16 -13.56
CA LYS A 209 0.83 -19.71 -13.73
C LYS A 209 0.23 -18.96 -12.54
N ALA A 210 0.97 -18.02 -11.95
CA ALA A 210 0.41 -17.14 -10.94
C ALA A 210 -0.73 -16.32 -11.57
N VAL A 211 -1.96 -16.54 -11.13
CA VAL A 211 -3.16 -15.84 -11.60
C VAL A 211 -3.79 -15.11 -10.43
N LEU A 212 -3.78 -13.78 -10.47
CA LEU A 212 -4.34 -12.92 -9.41
C LEU A 212 -5.80 -13.25 -9.11
N GLU A 213 -6.57 -13.62 -10.13
CA GLU A 213 -7.98 -14.01 -9.99
C GLU A 213 -8.16 -15.22 -9.07
N GLN A 214 -7.20 -16.14 -9.01
CA GLN A 214 -7.34 -17.33 -8.16
C GLN A 214 -7.06 -17.03 -6.68
N TRP A 215 -6.54 -15.85 -6.36
CA TRP A 215 -6.30 -15.48 -4.98
C TRP A 215 -7.60 -15.19 -4.23
N GLN A 216 -7.60 -15.58 -2.96
CA GLN A 216 -8.70 -15.25 -2.07
C GLN A 216 -8.67 -13.77 -1.73
N TYR A 217 -9.85 -13.15 -1.70
CA TYR A 217 -10.02 -11.76 -1.33
C TYR A 217 -11.20 -11.60 -0.36
N PRO A 218 -11.16 -10.56 0.50
CA PRO A 218 -12.25 -10.29 1.42
C PRO A 218 -13.51 -9.90 0.64
N LYS A 219 -14.65 -10.47 1.02
CA LYS A 219 -15.94 -10.12 0.41
C LYS A 219 -16.41 -8.72 0.82
N THR A 220 -16.03 -8.29 2.01
CA THR A 220 -16.40 -7.01 2.62
C THR A 220 -15.19 -6.07 2.72
N GLU A 221 -15.45 -4.78 2.85
CA GLU A 221 -14.42 -3.75 3.05
C GLU A 221 -13.89 -3.73 4.48
N VAL A 222 -14.63 -4.29 5.42
CA VAL A 222 -14.25 -4.42 6.83
C VAL A 222 -14.13 -5.90 7.18
N PHE A 223 -12.96 -6.32 7.65
CA PHE A 223 -12.69 -7.72 8.01
C PHE A 223 -11.56 -7.81 9.02
N TRP A 224 -11.56 -8.89 9.82
CA TRP A 224 -10.46 -9.19 10.73
C TRP A 224 -9.30 -9.82 9.97
N PHE A 225 -8.09 -9.32 10.23
CA PHE A 225 -6.84 -9.93 9.81
C PHE A 225 -5.92 -10.02 11.02
N HIS A 226 -5.70 -11.25 11.49
CA HIS A 226 -5.11 -11.53 12.80
C HIS A 226 -5.82 -10.71 13.90
N ARG A 227 -5.08 -9.93 14.68
CA ARG A 227 -5.60 -9.06 15.76
C ARG A 227 -6.05 -7.66 15.32
N PHE A 228 -5.99 -7.35 14.02
CA PHE A 228 -6.33 -6.05 13.49
C PHE A 228 -7.64 -6.09 12.71
N LEU A 229 -8.48 -5.08 12.92
CA LEU A 229 -9.65 -4.86 12.07
C LEU A 229 -9.21 -4.03 10.87
N VAL A 230 -9.18 -4.65 9.70
CA VAL A 230 -8.80 -3.98 8.46
C VAL A 230 -10.03 -3.28 7.88
N VAL A 231 -9.86 -2.02 7.49
CA VAL A 231 -10.86 -1.23 6.78
C VAL A 231 -10.29 -0.75 5.45
N ILE A 232 -10.81 -1.29 4.36
CA ILE A 232 -10.49 -0.87 3.00
C ILE A 232 -11.36 0.34 2.64
N GLN A 233 -10.73 1.40 2.13
CA GLN A 233 -11.36 2.65 1.75
C GLN A 233 -10.72 3.21 0.47
N GLU A 234 -11.47 4.02 -0.27
CA GLU A 234 -10.98 4.67 -1.51
C GLU A 234 -9.74 5.53 -1.28
N ASP A 235 -9.80 6.38 -0.27
CA ASP A 235 -8.71 7.22 0.14
C ASP A 235 -8.72 7.33 1.67
N ILE A 236 -7.54 7.52 2.24
CA ILE A 236 -7.33 7.75 3.66
C ILE A 236 -6.36 8.92 3.87
N LEU A 237 -6.05 9.71 2.85
CA LEU A 237 -5.23 10.90 2.99
C LEU A 237 -5.99 12.04 3.69
N PRO A 238 -7.22 12.40 3.29
CA PRO A 238 -8.01 13.41 3.99
C PRO A 238 -8.48 12.91 5.37
N VAL A 239 -8.47 13.81 6.36
CA VAL A 239 -8.99 13.51 7.71
C VAL A 239 -10.44 13.03 7.66
N SER A 240 -11.29 13.65 6.84
CA SER A 240 -12.69 13.25 6.65
C SER A 240 -12.84 11.80 6.18
N MET A 241 -11.97 11.34 5.27
CA MET A 241 -12.02 9.98 4.75
C MET A 241 -11.55 8.94 5.78
N LYS A 242 -10.55 9.30 6.60
CA LYS A 242 -10.16 8.49 7.76
C LYS A 242 -11.30 8.38 8.77
N SER A 243 -11.96 9.50 9.06
CA SER A 243 -13.12 9.54 9.96
C SER A 243 -14.24 8.60 9.48
N ILE A 244 -14.54 8.59 8.18
CA ILE A 244 -15.52 7.64 7.60
C ILE A 244 -15.06 6.19 7.81
N ALA A 245 -13.79 5.87 7.58
CA ALA A 245 -13.27 4.52 7.78
C ALA A 245 -13.34 4.06 9.25
N ILE A 246 -13.07 4.98 10.18
CA ILE A 246 -13.20 4.74 11.63
C ILE A 246 -14.66 4.50 12.02
N LEU A 247 -15.60 5.26 11.48
CA LEU A 247 -17.03 5.06 11.72
C LEU A 247 -17.50 3.71 11.18
N LYS A 248 -17.06 3.31 9.98
CA LYS A 248 -17.34 1.96 9.44
C LYS A 248 -16.86 0.86 10.39
N ALA A 249 -15.66 1.01 10.96
CA ALA A 249 -15.14 0.08 11.96
C ALA A 249 -15.99 0.06 13.24
N ARG A 250 -16.38 1.23 13.77
CA ARG A 250 -17.23 1.32 14.97
C ARG A 250 -18.57 0.63 14.77
N ILE A 251 -19.25 0.93 13.66
CA ILE A 251 -20.51 0.26 13.30
C ILE A 251 -20.30 -1.26 13.22
N TYR A 252 -19.23 -1.71 12.59
CA TYR A 252 -18.92 -3.14 12.51
C TYR A 252 -18.69 -3.79 13.89
N LEU A 253 -18.00 -3.10 14.79
CA LEU A 253 -17.74 -3.58 16.16
C LEU A 253 -19.02 -3.59 17.02
N ASP A 254 -19.86 -2.57 16.90
CA ASP A 254 -21.14 -2.48 17.63
C ASP A 254 -22.08 -3.63 17.26
N HIS A 255 -22.08 -4.05 15.99
CA HIS A 255 -22.93 -5.14 15.51
C HIS A 255 -22.40 -6.54 15.86
N ASN A 256 -21.08 -6.71 15.92
CA ASN A 256 -20.45 -8.03 16.10
C ASN A 256 -19.93 -8.26 17.53
N GLY A 257 -20.07 -7.26 18.42
CA GLY A 257 -19.50 -7.25 19.75
C GLY A 257 -18.02 -6.89 19.73
N ALA A 258 -17.62 -5.94 20.58
CA ALA A 258 -16.20 -5.70 20.84
C ALA A 258 -15.69 -6.78 21.82
N ASN A 259 -14.71 -7.57 21.40
CA ASN A 259 -13.88 -8.31 22.34
C ASN A 259 -13.23 -7.27 23.27
N GLY A 260 -13.23 -7.49 24.59
CA GLY A 260 -12.88 -6.50 25.63
C GLY A 260 -11.47 -5.87 25.59
N HIS A 261 -10.77 -5.97 24.47
CA HIS A 261 -9.51 -5.31 24.15
C HIS A 261 -9.74 -4.01 23.36
N VAL A 262 -8.78 -3.08 23.44
CA VAL A 262 -8.76 -1.87 22.63
C VAL A 262 -8.67 -2.26 21.14
N PRO A 263 -9.69 -2.01 20.31
CA PRO A 263 -9.65 -2.38 18.91
C PRO A 263 -8.56 -1.60 18.17
N ARG A 264 -7.70 -2.32 17.44
CA ARG A 264 -6.67 -1.75 16.57
C ARG A 264 -7.09 -1.91 15.13
N LEU A 265 -7.03 -0.82 14.36
CA LEU A 265 -7.43 -0.79 12.97
C LEU A 265 -6.21 -0.61 12.06
N ILE A 266 -6.29 -1.24 10.89
CA ILE A 266 -5.44 -0.93 9.74
C ILE A 266 -6.36 -0.35 8.68
N LEU A 267 -6.20 0.93 8.37
CA LEU A 267 -6.90 1.58 7.27
C LEU A 267 -6.05 1.41 6.02
N LEU A 268 -6.63 0.82 4.97
CA LEU A 268 -5.96 0.62 3.69
C LEU A 268 -6.68 1.38 2.58
N SER A 269 -5.91 2.06 1.75
CA SER A 269 -6.33 2.50 0.43
C SER A 269 -5.36 1.97 -0.63
N PRO A 270 -5.64 2.13 -1.93
CA PRO A 270 -4.76 1.70 -3.01
C PRO A 270 -3.29 2.09 -2.86
N ILE A 271 -3.05 3.24 -2.22
CA ILE A 271 -1.73 3.86 -2.15
C ILE A 271 -1.28 4.18 -0.73
N HIS A 272 -2.18 4.14 0.25
CA HIS A 272 -1.89 4.55 1.61
C HIS A 272 -2.25 3.47 2.63
N VAL A 273 -1.54 3.48 3.74
CA VAL A 273 -1.90 2.76 4.97
C VAL A 273 -1.86 3.72 6.16
N ALA A 274 -2.77 3.53 7.12
CA ALA A 274 -2.73 4.22 8.40
C ALA A 274 -3.18 3.26 9.52
N PHE A 275 -2.73 3.55 10.74
CA PHE A 275 -3.05 2.76 11.93
C PHE A 275 -3.92 3.58 12.87
N VAL A 276 -4.91 2.92 13.49
CA VAL A 276 -5.80 3.56 14.46
C VAL A 276 -5.95 2.71 15.70
N GLU A 277 -5.97 3.36 16.85
CA GLU A 277 -6.40 2.75 18.11
C GLU A 277 -7.69 3.41 18.60
N LEU A 278 -8.74 2.60 18.76
CA LEU A 278 -10.03 3.06 19.26
C LEU A 278 -10.02 3.02 20.79
N ARG A 279 -9.63 4.13 21.42
CA ARG A 279 -9.55 4.23 22.88
C ARG A 279 -10.79 4.94 23.46
N LYS A 280 -11.04 4.74 24.76
CA LYS A 280 -12.14 5.41 25.47
C LYS A 280 -11.94 6.93 25.57
N ASP A 281 -10.69 7.39 25.60
CA ASP A 281 -10.31 8.80 25.75
C ASP A 281 -10.19 9.55 24.41
N GLY A 282 -10.48 8.88 23.29
CA GLY A 282 -10.41 9.43 21.93
C GLY A 282 -9.73 8.48 20.96
N ASP A 283 -9.94 8.72 19.67
CA ASP A 283 -9.36 7.91 18.60
C ASP A 283 -7.97 8.41 18.23
N TRP A 284 -6.98 7.53 18.27
CA TRP A 284 -5.60 7.84 17.95
C TRP A 284 -5.30 7.34 16.54
N CYS A 285 -4.91 8.22 15.63
CA CYS A 285 -4.65 7.88 14.24
C CYS A 285 -3.26 8.32 13.79
N SER A 286 -2.56 7.45 13.06
CA SER A 286 -1.27 7.78 12.47
C SER A 286 -1.41 8.71 11.26
N LYS A 287 -0.28 9.27 10.81
CA LYS A 287 -0.18 9.82 9.46
C LYS A 287 -0.52 8.73 8.42
N SER A 288 -0.99 9.16 7.25
CA SER A 288 -1.17 8.26 6.10
C SER A 288 0.18 8.03 5.45
N LEU A 289 0.63 6.78 5.43
CA LEU A 289 1.93 6.39 4.90
C LEU A 289 1.74 5.84 3.49
N LEU A 290 2.66 6.16 2.60
CA LEU A 290 2.66 5.60 1.25
C LEU A 290 2.92 4.10 1.31
N LEU A 291 1.92 3.30 0.96
CA LEU A 291 1.98 1.84 0.88
C LEU A 291 2.53 1.37 -0.46
N VAL A 292 2.09 1.98 -1.55
CA VAL A 292 2.52 1.66 -2.92
C VAL A 292 2.99 2.95 -3.61
N THR A 293 4.17 2.88 -4.22
CA THR A 293 4.85 3.98 -4.91
C THR A 293 5.43 3.49 -6.23
N SER A 294 5.74 4.41 -7.14
CA SER A 294 6.48 4.11 -8.37
C SER A 294 7.86 3.47 -8.12
N SER A 295 8.44 3.72 -6.95
CA SER A 295 9.71 3.17 -6.48
C SER A 295 9.58 1.83 -5.73
N SER A 296 8.36 1.29 -5.54
CA SER A 296 8.14 0.10 -4.71
C SER A 296 8.81 -1.17 -5.24
N ALA A 297 9.11 -1.22 -6.54
CA ALA A 297 9.90 -2.29 -7.15
C ALA A 297 11.42 -2.20 -6.87
N ALA A 298 11.89 -1.08 -6.32
CA ALA A 298 13.31 -0.84 -6.04
C ALA A 298 13.59 -0.63 -4.54
N TRP A 299 12.64 -0.03 -3.81
CA TRP A 299 12.76 0.31 -2.40
C TRP A 299 11.48 -0.06 -1.67
N CYS A 300 11.62 -0.55 -0.43
CA CYS A 300 10.46 -0.76 0.42
C CYS A 300 9.83 0.58 0.81
N SER A 301 8.50 0.67 0.63
CA SER A 301 7.73 1.87 0.93
C SER A 301 7.62 2.10 2.46
N PRO A 302 7.48 3.36 2.90
CA PRO A 302 7.24 3.66 4.32
C PRO A 302 6.05 2.91 4.91
N GLY A 303 4.97 2.81 4.15
CA GLY A 303 3.74 2.16 4.55
C GLY A 303 3.91 0.64 4.68
N PHE A 304 4.60 -0.01 3.75
CA PHE A 304 4.85 -1.45 3.89
C PHE A 304 5.81 -1.74 5.05
N ARG A 305 6.84 -0.91 5.25
CA ARG A 305 7.73 -1.03 6.42
C ARG A 305 6.95 -0.92 7.71
N ALA A 306 6.08 0.09 7.85
CA ALA A 306 5.23 0.25 9.02
C ALA A 306 4.27 -0.93 9.19
N LEU A 307 3.67 -1.42 8.10
CA LEU A 307 2.75 -2.56 8.10
C LEU A 307 3.43 -3.87 8.51
N SER A 308 4.63 -4.15 7.99
CA SER A 308 5.40 -5.33 8.36
C SER A 308 5.79 -5.28 9.84
N ARG A 309 6.21 -4.11 10.34
CA ARG A 309 6.50 -3.96 11.77
C ARG A 309 5.24 -4.07 12.63
N ALA A 310 4.11 -3.54 12.20
CA ALA A 310 2.83 -3.64 12.91
C ALA A 310 2.36 -5.10 13.08
N LEU A 311 2.58 -5.93 12.05
CA LEU A 311 2.07 -7.30 11.98
C LEU A 311 3.06 -8.38 12.42
N SER A 312 4.37 -8.13 12.34
CA SER A 312 5.41 -9.13 12.57
C SER A 312 6.51 -8.71 13.56
N SER A 313 6.46 -7.49 14.09
CA SER A 313 7.36 -7.10 15.19
C SER A 313 6.55 -6.74 16.41
N ASN A 314 7.20 -6.60 17.57
CA ASN A 314 6.59 -5.98 18.75
C ASN A 314 6.32 -4.50 18.43
N TYR A 315 5.37 -4.21 17.53
CA TYR A 315 4.68 -2.93 17.50
C TYR A 315 4.19 -2.70 18.92
N GLN A 316 4.65 -1.58 19.50
CA GLN A 316 4.45 -1.26 20.90
C GLN A 316 3.10 -1.78 21.37
N THR A 317 3.16 -2.83 22.19
CA THR A 317 2.15 -3.00 23.22
C THR A 317 2.07 -1.64 23.89
N PRO A 318 0.95 -0.91 23.82
CA PRO A 318 0.78 0.24 24.69
C PRO A 318 1.13 -0.21 26.10
N ILE A 319 1.79 0.65 26.84
CA ILE A 319 1.97 0.51 28.28
C ILE A 319 0.57 0.25 28.87
N GLY A 320 0.22 -1.02 29.10
CA GLY A 320 -1.14 -1.45 29.43
C GLY A 320 -1.75 -2.58 28.58
N ASP A 321 -1.02 -3.16 27.61
CA ASP A 321 -1.50 -4.36 26.90
C ASP A 321 -1.47 -5.57 27.84
N THR A 322 -2.59 -5.70 28.54
CA THR A 322 -2.94 -6.76 29.48
C THR A 322 -2.89 -8.17 28.86
N ALA A 323 -2.86 -8.30 27.52
CA ALA A 323 -2.80 -9.59 26.84
C ALA A 323 -1.58 -10.44 27.26
N ALA A 324 -0.39 -9.83 27.39
CA ALA A 324 0.80 -10.52 27.88
C ALA A 324 0.72 -10.88 29.38
N GLN A 325 -0.09 -10.15 30.16
CA GLN A 325 -0.34 -10.44 31.57
C GLN A 325 -1.38 -11.56 31.77
N PHE A 326 -2.24 -11.78 30.78
CA PHE A 326 -3.30 -12.80 30.81
C PHE A 326 -2.94 -14.09 30.08
N GLU A 327 -1.85 -14.11 29.31
CA GLU A 327 -1.34 -15.34 28.71
C GLU A 327 -0.79 -16.28 29.81
N LYS A 328 -1.66 -17.17 30.28
CA LYS A 328 -1.32 -18.18 31.29
C LYS A 328 -1.00 -19.50 30.62
N TRP A 329 0.29 -19.78 30.46
CA TRP A 329 0.76 -21.13 30.16
C TRP A 329 0.67 -21.98 31.42
N ARG A 330 0.05 -23.16 31.33
CA ARG A 330 0.08 -24.15 32.42
C ARG A 330 1.51 -24.65 32.68
N VAL A 331 2.35 -24.64 31.65
CA VAL A 331 3.75 -25.05 31.69
C VAL A 331 4.57 -23.96 31.00
N ALA A 332 5.50 -23.34 31.72
CA ALA A 332 6.44 -22.40 31.12
C ALA A 332 7.39 -23.17 30.18
N LEU A 333 7.26 -22.95 28.88
CA LEU A 333 8.17 -23.55 27.90
C LEU A 333 9.38 -22.63 27.67
N PRO A 334 10.62 -23.15 27.75
CA PRO A 334 11.81 -22.41 27.35
C PRO A 334 11.76 -22.00 25.88
N PHE A 335 12.45 -20.91 25.54
CA PHE A 335 12.49 -20.37 24.17
C PHE A 335 13.01 -21.40 23.15
N GLU A 336 13.97 -22.22 23.57
CA GLU A 336 14.56 -23.28 22.76
C GLU A 336 13.52 -24.34 22.36
N ILE A 337 12.62 -24.69 23.29
CA ILE A 337 11.55 -25.66 23.04
C ILE A 337 10.49 -25.07 22.11
N LEU A 338 10.09 -23.81 22.32
CA LEU A 338 9.18 -23.10 21.41
C LEU A 338 9.74 -23.04 19.98
N HIS A 339 11.04 -22.74 19.86
CA HIS A 339 11.72 -22.72 18.57
C HIS A 339 11.79 -24.09 17.92
N MET A 340 11.99 -25.16 18.69
CA MET A 340 11.93 -26.53 18.19
C MET A 340 10.53 -26.89 17.69
N ILE A 341 9.47 -26.51 18.43
CA ILE A 341 8.08 -26.74 18.00
C ILE A 341 7.81 -26.02 16.69
N LEU A 342 8.14 -24.73 16.59
CA LEU A 342 7.94 -23.93 15.39
C LEU A 342 8.68 -24.48 14.16
N LYS A 343 9.85 -25.10 14.35
CA LYS A 343 10.60 -25.77 13.29
C LYS A 343 9.96 -27.07 12.78
N LEU A 344 9.12 -27.69 13.60
CA LEU A 344 8.42 -28.94 13.27
C LEU A 344 7.01 -28.69 12.76
N CYS A 345 6.42 -27.53 13.06
CA CYS A 345 5.14 -27.12 12.52
C CYS A 345 5.21 -26.94 11.00
N GLU A 346 4.14 -27.32 10.31
CA GLU A 346 3.95 -26.85 8.94
C GLU A 346 3.82 -25.31 8.93
N PRO A 347 4.22 -24.63 7.84
CA PRO A 347 4.21 -23.16 7.77
C PRO A 347 2.89 -22.52 8.24
N ARG A 348 1.75 -23.12 7.86
CA ARG A 348 0.41 -22.64 8.23
C ARG A 348 0.11 -22.82 9.72
N ASP A 349 0.57 -23.90 10.31
CA ASP A 349 0.38 -24.19 11.73
C ASP A 349 1.31 -23.33 12.59
N ALA A 350 2.54 -23.07 12.14
CA ALA A 350 3.48 -22.17 12.80
C ALA A 350 2.92 -20.74 12.94
N VAL A 351 2.31 -20.22 11.87
CA VAL A 351 1.67 -18.90 11.87
C VAL A 351 0.44 -18.86 12.77
N SER A 352 -0.41 -19.90 12.71
CA SER A 352 -1.59 -20.02 13.58
C SER A 352 -1.19 -20.11 15.06
N PHE A 353 -0.11 -20.84 15.36
CA PHE A 353 0.42 -20.99 16.70
C PHE A 353 1.05 -19.69 17.22
N ALA A 354 1.79 -18.96 16.37
CA ALA A 354 2.30 -17.62 16.68
C ALA A 354 1.18 -16.63 17.01
N GLN A 355 0.02 -16.74 16.37
CA GLN A 355 -1.13 -15.87 16.66
C GLN A 355 -1.85 -16.23 17.97
N ALA A 356 -1.74 -17.48 18.42
CA ALA A 356 -2.41 -17.94 19.64
C ALA A 356 -1.65 -17.55 20.92
N SER A 357 -0.40 -17.12 20.82
CA SER A 357 0.49 -16.90 21.96
C SER A 357 1.49 -15.77 21.71
N VAL A 358 1.62 -14.82 22.65
CA VAL A 358 2.61 -13.74 22.56
C VAL A 358 4.03 -14.29 22.68
N ALA A 359 4.23 -15.33 23.50
CA ALA A 359 5.53 -15.99 23.62
C ALA A 359 5.95 -16.67 22.31
N VAL A 360 5.03 -17.38 21.66
CA VAL A 360 5.28 -18.04 20.37
C VAL A 360 5.42 -17.00 19.26
N GLU A 361 4.62 -15.92 19.28
CA GLU A 361 4.72 -14.80 18.34
C GLU A 361 6.15 -14.23 18.31
N LYS A 362 6.68 -13.92 19.50
CA LYS A 362 8.06 -13.42 19.65
C LYS A 362 9.09 -14.43 19.14
N CYS A 363 8.89 -15.72 19.40
CA CYS A 363 9.80 -16.78 18.92
C CYS A 363 9.74 -16.96 17.39
N SER A 364 8.53 -16.90 16.82
CA SER A 364 8.29 -17.04 15.39
C SER A 364 8.93 -15.91 14.59
N TYR A 365 8.72 -14.66 15.00
CA TYR A 365 9.21 -13.50 14.25
C TYR A 365 10.67 -13.09 14.53
N THR A 366 11.32 -13.71 15.52
CA THR A 366 12.78 -13.62 15.72
C THR A 366 13.55 -14.66 14.93
N SER A 367 12.87 -15.69 14.43
CA SER A 367 13.44 -16.72 13.54
C SER A 367 12.90 -16.56 12.11
N ILE A 368 13.46 -17.26 11.12
CA ILE A 368 12.92 -17.33 9.74
C ILE A 368 12.49 -18.78 9.47
N PRO A 369 11.41 -19.26 10.12
CA PRO A 369 11.12 -20.70 10.19
C PRO A 369 10.84 -21.31 8.81
N GLN A 370 10.19 -20.55 7.91
CA GLN A 370 9.84 -20.98 6.56
C GLN A 370 11.06 -21.16 5.62
N PHE A 371 12.19 -20.49 5.91
CA PHE A 371 13.43 -20.60 5.14
C PHE A 371 14.49 -21.31 5.99
N LYS A 372 14.39 -22.65 6.03
CA LYS A 372 15.22 -23.48 6.90
C LYS A 372 16.72 -23.21 6.69
N GLY A 373 17.38 -22.76 7.75
CA GLY A 373 18.83 -22.52 7.77
C GLY A 373 19.27 -21.23 7.08
N LEU A 374 18.34 -20.41 6.57
CA LEU A 374 18.63 -19.13 5.95
C LEU A 374 18.92 -18.05 7.00
N ALA A 375 20.05 -17.37 6.86
CA ALA A 375 20.39 -16.19 7.64
C ALA A 375 20.68 -15.01 6.69
N VAL A 376 20.14 -13.84 7.03
CA VAL A 376 20.33 -12.60 6.27
C VAL A 376 21.65 -11.95 6.66
N ARG A 377 22.52 -11.66 5.69
CA ARG A 377 23.83 -11.05 5.94
C ARG A 377 23.80 -9.54 6.02
N GLU A 378 23.10 -8.90 5.10
CA GLU A 378 23.06 -7.44 4.96
C GLU A 378 21.63 -6.94 5.06
N PHE A 379 21.44 -5.75 5.60
CA PHE A 379 20.15 -5.12 5.87
C PHE A 379 19.97 -3.85 5.02
N VAL A 380 20.28 -3.93 3.73
CA VAL A 380 20.36 -2.74 2.85
C VAL A 380 19.02 -2.01 2.69
N LEU A 381 17.88 -2.70 2.84
CA LEU A 381 16.57 -2.05 2.73
C LEU A 381 16.13 -1.44 4.07
N SER A 382 16.27 -2.17 5.17
CA SER A 382 15.89 -1.69 6.49
C SER A 382 16.91 -0.70 7.10
N ILE A 383 18.18 -0.85 6.76
CA ILE A 383 19.34 -0.07 7.23
C ILE A 383 20.14 0.46 6.01
N PRO A 384 19.63 1.46 5.28
CA PRO A 384 20.21 1.90 4.01
C PRO A 384 21.55 2.63 4.12
N CYS A 385 22.04 2.95 5.32
CA CYS A 385 23.30 3.66 5.49
C CYS A 385 24.52 2.76 5.24
N CYS A 386 24.53 1.55 5.79
CA CYS A 386 25.63 0.59 5.63
C CYS A 386 25.18 -0.88 5.60
N GLY A 387 23.90 -1.17 5.86
CA GLY A 387 23.37 -2.54 5.89
C GLY A 387 23.77 -3.38 7.10
N GLU A 388 24.47 -2.82 8.09
CA GLU A 388 24.93 -3.57 9.27
C GLU A 388 23.99 -3.36 10.47
N PRO A 389 23.50 -4.42 11.13
CA PRO A 389 22.63 -4.27 12.31
C PRO A 389 23.40 -3.88 13.59
N ALA A 390 24.70 -4.17 13.65
CA ALA A 390 25.52 -3.94 14.84
C ALA A 390 25.61 -2.44 15.21
N GLY A 391 25.49 -2.11 16.50
CA GLY A 391 25.67 -0.76 17.03
C GLY A 391 24.45 0.17 16.91
N LEU A 392 23.31 -0.32 16.40
CA LEU A 392 22.06 0.45 16.33
C LEU A 392 21.37 0.61 17.70
N ASP A 393 21.65 -0.27 18.64
CA ASP A 393 21.17 -0.24 20.02
C ASP A 393 21.71 0.96 20.80
N VAL A 394 22.94 1.38 20.51
CA VAL A 394 23.60 2.51 21.20
C VAL A 394 23.51 3.80 20.40
N ARG A 395 23.69 3.75 19.07
CA ARG A 395 23.79 4.94 18.20
C ARG A 395 22.94 4.83 16.94
N GLY A 396 21.78 4.19 17.04
CA GLY A 396 20.80 4.11 15.95
C GLY A 396 19.82 5.27 15.95
N LEU A 397 19.40 5.67 14.74
CA LEU A 397 18.35 6.63 14.48
C LEU A 397 17.29 5.98 13.60
N CYS A 398 16.02 6.14 13.95
CA CYS A 398 14.89 5.75 13.12
C CYS A 398 14.31 6.98 12.45
N CYS A 399 14.17 6.95 11.12
CA CYS A 399 13.54 8.06 10.41
C CYS A 399 12.03 8.11 10.67
N ALA A 400 11.50 9.25 11.11
CA ALA A 400 10.08 9.44 11.42
C ALA A 400 9.15 9.41 10.20
N GLU A 401 9.66 9.55 8.98
CA GLU A 401 8.86 9.55 7.74
C GLU A 401 8.91 8.21 7.00
N CYS A 402 10.08 7.57 6.89
CA CYS A 402 10.21 6.29 6.18
C CYS A 402 10.41 5.06 7.09
N TYR A 403 10.67 5.25 8.39
CA TYR A 403 10.95 4.18 9.36
C TYR A 403 12.18 3.32 9.06
N ALA A 404 13.05 3.77 8.16
CA ALA A 404 14.35 3.15 7.96
C ALA A 404 15.30 3.53 9.10
N TRP A 405 16.14 2.58 9.51
CA TRP A 405 17.14 2.78 10.56
C TRP A 405 18.49 3.20 9.97
N GLN A 406 19.22 4.05 10.68
CA GLN A 406 20.54 4.51 10.27
C GLN A 406 21.45 4.67 11.50
N HIS A 407 22.74 4.44 11.35
CA HIS A 407 23.69 4.81 12.40
C HIS A 407 23.94 6.30 12.39
N LEU A 408 23.98 6.89 13.59
CA LEU A 408 24.36 8.28 13.84
C LEU A 408 25.68 8.65 13.13
N ALA A 409 26.69 7.77 13.23
CA ALA A 409 27.99 7.99 12.60
C ALA A 409 27.93 7.92 11.07
N CYS A 410 27.09 7.05 10.50
CA CYS A 410 26.96 6.93 9.05
C CYS A 410 26.30 8.16 8.41
N VAL A 411 25.53 8.92 9.19
CA VAL A 411 24.90 10.16 8.74
C VAL A 411 25.71 11.41 9.10
N GLY A 412 26.95 11.22 9.61
CA GLY A 412 27.87 12.31 9.94
C GLY A 412 27.54 13.06 11.22
N LEU A 413 26.71 12.49 12.09
CA LEU A 413 26.30 13.10 13.35
C LEU A 413 27.10 12.50 14.53
N LEU A 414 27.42 13.35 15.52
CA LEU A 414 28.10 12.92 16.75
C LEU A 414 27.13 12.71 17.91
N HIS A 415 26.05 13.49 17.95
CA HIS A 415 24.94 13.35 18.88
C HIS A 415 23.62 13.64 18.15
N TRP A 416 22.52 13.10 18.67
CA TRP A 416 21.17 13.51 18.27
C TRP A 416 20.31 13.71 19.51
N PRO A 417 19.58 14.83 19.64
CA PRO A 417 18.69 15.05 20.77
C PRO A 417 17.58 13.97 20.80
N PRO A 418 17.29 13.35 21.96
CA PRO A 418 16.24 12.33 22.07
C PRO A 418 14.85 12.83 21.69
N ASP A 419 14.56 14.11 21.99
CA ASP A 419 13.22 14.70 21.83
C ASP A 419 12.93 15.19 20.40
N VAL A 420 13.90 15.09 19.49
CA VAL A 420 13.77 15.60 18.12
C VAL A 420 13.60 14.44 17.15
N GLN A 421 12.50 14.47 16.38
CA GLN A 421 12.25 13.47 15.34
C GLN A 421 13.33 13.54 14.25
N TYR A 422 14.02 12.42 14.03
CA TYR A 422 15.00 12.32 12.96
C TYR A 422 14.31 12.12 11.60
N ILE A 423 14.71 12.90 10.59
CA ILE A 423 14.28 12.71 9.20
C ILE A 423 15.53 12.51 8.35
N CYS A 424 15.60 11.38 7.62
CA CYS A 424 16.78 11.06 6.84
C CYS A 424 16.91 11.97 5.61
N SER A 425 18.13 12.08 5.09
CA SER A 425 18.45 12.95 3.93
C SER A 425 17.63 12.62 2.68
N LYS A 426 17.24 11.36 2.47
CA LYS A 426 16.34 10.97 1.37
C LYS A 426 14.95 11.61 1.53
N CYS A 427 14.34 11.49 2.71
CA CYS A 427 13.03 12.07 3.01
C CYS A 427 13.05 13.60 3.10
N GLN A 428 14.21 14.21 3.34
CA GLN A 428 14.35 15.67 3.30
C GLN A 428 14.45 16.24 1.88
N LYS A 429 15.04 15.48 0.95
CA LYS A 429 15.33 15.94 -0.43
C LYS A 429 14.24 15.60 -1.44
N GLU A 430 13.52 14.50 -1.23
CA GLU A 430 12.48 14.04 -2.16
C GLU A 430 11.11 14.50 -1.66
N GLU A 431 10.42 15.34 -2.45
CA GLU A 431 8.97 15.47 -2.28
C GLU A 431 8.32 14.11 -2.58
N PRO A 432 7.32 13.67 -1.79
CA PRO A 432 6.66 12.40 -2.03
C PRO A 432 6.01 12.41 -3.41
N ASN A 433 6.55 11.65 -4.37
CA ASN A 433 5.98 11.61 -5.70
C ASN A 433 4.71 10.76 -5.70
N TYR A 434 3.54 11.42 -5.61
CA TYR A 434 2.22 10.80 -5.66
C TYR A 434 1.85 10.25 -7.05
N ARG A 435 2.66 10.53 -8.08
CA ARG A 435 2.42 9.99 -9.42
C ARG A 435 2.91 8.55 -9.45
N LEU A 436 1.94 7.64 -9.40
CA LEU A 436 2.09 6.23 -9.73
C LEU A 436 2.32 6.07 -11.24
N VAL A 437 3.39 6.66 -11.76
CA VAL A 437 3.92 6.17 -13.01
C VAL A 437 4.88 5.08 -12.62
N LEU A 438 4.40 3.84 -12.67
CA LEU A 438 5.22 2.65 -12.67
C LEU A 438 6.00 2.59 -14.00
N LEU A 439 6.73 3.67 -14.31
CA LEU A 439 7.66 3.73 -15.42
C LEU A 439 8.63 2.60 -15.19
N ASN A 440 8.63 1.66 -16.15
CA ASN A 440 9.65 0.66 -16.38
C ASN A 440 10.93 0.96 -15.60
N SER A 441 10.99 0.52 -14.34
CA SER A 441 12.21 0.45 -13.54
C SER A 441 13.03 -0.73 -14.05
N ARG A 442 13.26 -0.70 -15.37
CA ARG A 442 14.32 -1.43 -16.04
C ARG A 442 15.59 -0.86 -15.44
N GLN A 443 16.37 -1.72 -14.80
CA GLN A 443 17.71 -1.45 -14.25
C GLN A 443 17.79 -1.04 -12.77
N TYR A 444 17.25 -1.85 -11.86
CA TYR A 444 18.10 -2.26 -10.73
C TYR A 444 18.48 -3.71 -10.92
N ARG A 445 19.68 -3.85 -11.50
CA ARG A 445 20.43 -5.08 -11.70
C ARG A 445 20.29 -5.93 -10.45
N TRP A 446 19.76 -7.15 -10.61
CA TRP A 446 19.77 -8.28 -9.69
C TRP A 446 20.98 -8.20 -8.76
N ARG A 447 20.85 -7.54 -7.61
CA ARG A 447 21.91 -7.58 -6.61
C ARG A 447 21.85 -8.96 -6.04
N ASP A 448 22.95 -9.67 -6.15
CA ASP A 448 23.20 -10.83 -5.31
C ASP A 448 22.93 -10.42 -3.87
N ARG A 449 21.91 -11.02 -3.26
CA ARG A 449 21.57 -10.77 -1.87
C ARG A 449 22.27 -11.84 -1.06
N PRO A 450 23.42 -11.53 -0.44
CA PRO A 450 24.17 -12.54 0.27
C PRO A 450 23.35 -13.03 1.47
N VAL A 451 23.26 -14.34 1.57
CA VAL A 451 22.62 -15.08 2.66
C VAL A 451 23.53 -16.21 3.07
N HIS A 452 23.33 -16.75 4.28
CA HIS A 452 23.93 -18.02 4.67
C HIS A 452 22.86 -19.10 4.69
N ILE A 453 23.22 -20.30 4.22
CA ILE A 453 22.45 -21.52 4.40
C ILE A 453 23.31 -22.47 5.23
N GLY A 454 22.98 -22.59 6.52
CA GLY A 454 23.86 -23.27 7.48
C GLY A 454 25.23 -22.59 7.56
N LYS A 455 26.30 -23.27 7.13
CA LYS A 455 27.67 -22.72 7.11
C LYS A 455 28.09 -22.10 5.77
N SER A 456 27.26 -22.22 4.74
CA SER A 456 27.65 -21.84 3.37
C SER A 456 27.12 -20.45 3.00
N ALA A 457 28.00 -19.60 2.46
CA ALA A 457 27.60 -18.32 1.89
C ALA A 457 27.00 -18.53 0.49
N MET A 458 25.79 -18.02 0.28
CA MET A 458 25.04 -18.15 -0.98
C MET A 458 24.42 -16.81 -1.37
N SER A 459 24.02 -16.68 -2.63
CA SER A 459 23.20 -15.59 -3.13
C SER A 459 21.75 -16.06 -3.25
N LEU A 460 20.83 -15.33 -2.61
CA LEU A 460 19.40 -15.50 -2.81
C LEU A 460 18.96 -14.65 -4.00
N ARG A 461 18.75 -15.29 -5.16
CA ARG A 461 18.32 -14.61 -6.39
C ARG A 461 16.84 -14.80 -6.62
N TYR A 462 16.12 -13.71 -6.80
CA TYR A 462 14.76 -13.76 -7.35
C TYR A 462 14.82 -14.40 -8.76
N GLU A 463 13.86 -15.24 -9.11
CA GLU A 463 13.81 -15.91 -10.41
C GLU A 463 12.58 -15.46 -11.19
N GLY A 464 12.80 -14.66 -12.25
CA GLY A 464 11.76 -14.41 -13.24
C GLY A 464 11.53 -15.65 -14.11
N TYR A 465 10.34 -15.75 -14.74
CA TYR A 465 9.80 -16.85 -15.58
C TYR A 465 10.74 -17.62 -16.55
N ALA A 466 11.99 -17.19 -16.76
CA ALA A 466 12.88 -17.58 -17.85
C ALA A 466 14.15 -18.35 -17.44
N SER A 467 14.38 -18.72 -16.18
CA SER A 467 15.55 -19.55 -15.83
C SER A 467 15.23 -21.05 -15.93
N ALA A 468 16.21 -21.86 -16.33
CA ALA A 468 16.08 -23.31 -16.44
C ALA A 468 16.39 -24.06 -15.12
N LYS A 469 16.74 -23.33 -14.05
CA LYS A 469 17.07 -23.93 -12.76
C LYS A 469 15.81 -24.23 -11.95
N PRO A 470 15.80 -25.29 -11.12
CA PRO A 470 14.73 -25.50 -10.17
C PRO A 470 14.78 -24.41 -9.09
N ALA A 471 13.64 -23.81 -8.79
CA ALA A 471 13.52 -22.86 -7.69
C ALA A 471 13.88 -23.54 -6.37
N SER A 472 14.70 -22.87 -5.57
CA SER A 472 15.02 -23.30 -4.20
C SER A 472 13.85 -23.00 -3.24
N TYR A 473 13.13 -21.90 -3.48
CA TYR A 473 11.96 -21.50 -2.70
C TYR A 473 10.88 -20.90 -3.60
N CYS A 474 9.64 -21.28 -3.39
CA CYS A 474 8.47 -20.68 -4.02
C CYS A 474 7.49 -20.21 -2.95
N ILE A 475 6.98 -18.99 -3.10
CA ILE A 475 6.01 -18.41 -2.16
C ILE A 475 4.60 -18.64 -2.67
N SER A 476 3.70 -19.09 -1.81
CA SER A 476 2.28 -19.28 -2.11
C SER A 476 1.40 -18.62 -1.05
N PHE A 477 0.27 -18.07 -1.49
CA PHE A 477 -0.77 -17.54 -0.63
C PHE A 477 -1.93 -18.54 -0.59
N LYS A 478 -2.08 -19.24 0.54
CA LYS A 478 -3.10 -20.28 0.74
C LYS A 478 -3.10 -21.34 -0.38
N GLY A 479 -1.94 -21.92 -0.67
CA GLY A 479 -1.75 -22.88 -1.75
C GLY A 479 -1.68 -22.30 -3.17
N MET A 480 -1.98 -21.01 -3.38
CA MET A 480 -1.90 -20.38 -4.69
C MET A 480 -0.54 -19.73 -4.92
N PHE A 481 0.15 -20.08 -6.00
CA PHE A 481 1.46 -19.50 -6.30
C PHE A 481 1.39 -17.97 -6.41
N SER A 482 2.23 -17.30 -5.62
CA SER A 482 2.29 -15.83 -5.54
C SER A 482 2.96 -15.17 -6.75
N GLY A 483 3.63 -15.97 -7.61
CA GLY A 483 4.51 -15.44 -8.65
C GLY A 483 5.92 -15.12 -8.17
N ILE A 484 6.23 -15.34 -6.88
CA ILE A 484 7.57 -15.14 -6.31
C ILE A 484 8.28 -16.48 -6.14
N SER A 485 9.45 -16.62 -6.76
CA SER A 485 10.35 -17.75 -6.61
C SER A 485 11.81 -17.29 -6.48
N TYR A 486 12.61 -18.07 -5.77
CA TYR A 486 14.02 -17.80 -5.50
C TYR A 486 14.88 -19.00 -5.84
N VAL A 487 16.09 -18.73 -6.33
CA VAL A 487 17.17 -19.71 -6.52
C VAL A 487 18.33 -19.33 -5.59
N LEU A 488 18.90 -20.34 -4.94
CA LEU A 488 20.16 -20.22 -4.21
C LEU A 488 21.31 -20.55 -5.14
N GLU A 489 22.27 -19.63 -5.27
CA GLU A 489 23.51 -19.85 -6.01
C GLU A 489 24.71 -19.70 -5.09
N THR A 490 25.69 -20.59 -5.20
CA THR A 490 26.97 -20.41 -4.50
C THR A 490 27.62 -19.11 -4.99
N ILE A 491 28.04 -18.26 -4.07
CA ILE A 491 28.86 -17.10 -4.42
C ILE A 491 30.22 -17.69 -4.82
N PRO A 492 30.67 -17.54 -6.09
CA PRO A 492 32.02 -17.95 -6.44
C PRO A 492 32.97 -17.19 -5.52
N GLU A 493 33.95 -17.88 -4.91
CA GLU A 493 35.01 -17.19 -4.17
C GLU A 493 35.55 -16.09 -5.08
N MET A 494 35.23 -14.84 -4.73
CA MET A 494 35.82 -13.70 -5.39
C MET A 494 37.32 -13.84 -5.17
N LYS A 495 38.06 -14.20 -6.23
CA LYS A 495 39.48 -13.86 -6.28
C LYS A 495 39.55 -12.40 -5.90
N SER A 496 40.26 -12.13 -4.82
CA SER A 496 40.44 -10.83 -4.19
C SER A 496 41.13 -9.87 -5.15
N ASP A 497 40.40 -9.34 -6.13
CA ASP A 497 40.83 -8.17 -6.88
C ASP A 497 40.38 -6.95 -6.09
N GLY A 498 41.34 -6.37 -5.37
CA GLY A 498 41.19 -5.23 -4.46
C GLY A 498 40.76 -3.93 -5.12
N ARG A 499 39.58 -3.88 -5.75
CA ARG A 499 38.92 -2.62 -6.10
C ARG A 499 38.01 -2.21 -4.96
N ARG A 500 38.57 -1.39 -4.07
CA ARG A 500 37.80 -0.54 -3.15
C ARG A 500 36.73 0.20 -3.96
N PHE A 501 35.49 0.14 -3.48
CA PHE A 501 34.39 0.98 -3.97
C PHE A 501 34.84 2.45 -4.00
N GLY A 502 34.58 3.10 -5.13
CA GLY A 502 35.19 4.37 -5.53
C GLY A 502 35.05 5.48 -4.49
N ARG A 503 36.18 6.14 -4.22
CA ARG A 503 36.18 7.55 -3.83
C ARG A 503 35.50 8.33 -4.95
N PHE A 504 34.62 9.25 -4.58
CA PHE A 504 34.27 10.38 -5.44
C PHE A 504 35.59 11.03 -5.89
N GLN A 505 35.86 11.02 -7.19
CA GLN A 505 36.84 11.90 -7.79
C GLN A 505 36.15 13.25 -7.97
N ASP A 506 36.69 14.28 -7.33
CA ASP A 506 36.42 15.66 -7.66
C ASP A 506 36.78 15.89 -9.13
N GLU A 507 35.83 16.40 -9.91
CA GLU A 507 36.11 16.93 -11.24
C GLU A 507 36.78 18.30 -11.07
N ASP A 508 38.11 18.30 -11.11
CA ASP A 508 38.89 19.45 -11.55
C ASP A 508 38.51 19.75 -13.01
N LYS A 509 37.70 20.80 -13.22
CA LYS A 509 37.67 21.51 -14.50
C LYS A 509 38.62 22.69 -14.41
N GLY A 510 39.85 22.45 -14.80
CA GLY A 510 40.70 23.49 -15.35
C GLY A 510 40.13 23.97 -16.68
N SER A 511 39.82 25.26 -16.77
CA SER A 511 39.90 26.00 -18.02
C SER A 511 40.94 27.09 -17.82
N SER A 512 41.99 26.99 -18.61
CA SER A 512 43.12 27.89 -18.75
C SER A 512 42.75 29.25 -19.36
N GLU A 513 43.68 30.19 -19.17
CA GLU A 513 43.95 31.41 -19.96
C GLU A 513 43.06 32.65 -19.77
N ASN A 514 43.57 33.66 -19.05
CA ASN A 514 44.24 34.81 -19.68
C ASN A 514 45.01 35.66 -18.66
N ASP A 515 46.16 36.16 -19.14
CA ASP A 515 47.18 37.09 -18.58
C ASP A 515 48.16 36.59 -17.52
#